data_AF-A0A5B2V9N5-F1
#
_entry.id   AF-A0A5B2V9N5-F1
#
_cell.length_a   1.000
_cell.length_b   1.000
_cell.length_c   1.000
_cell.angle_alpha   90.00
_cell.angle_beta   90.00
_cell.angle_gamma   90.00
#
_symmetry.space_group_name_H-M   'P 1'
#
loop_
_entity.id
_entity.type
_entity.pdbx_description
1 polymer ?
#
loop_
_entity_poly.entity_id
_entity_poly.type
_entity_poly.pdbx_seq_one_letter_code
_entity_poly.pdbx_strand_id
1 'polypeptide(L)'
;MKIDPNMPPLPRDHAAPSLSEIVPFSSRNISLRKSGFLAPGLATVLLCVYLFSLSSATQYAQLLSFGRAVGFYILFMIFWLVYAYSGSRKPLWAFLAPALLTAILMETPIWTGIAALFRDVLPGGKVPDAAPFTAQFKSMFFGAGLPEELFKALPLFLGIGIALWLQARPAAPGMRGRILDGLAVRTPLDGVLVGLACGAAFIAMETFFEYYTNQIQRVSRATSSDSLGFLFGLQLLIPRTLQSLSGHMGWSAIMGYFVGLAFARRRMLVPLILGGWLAASLVHGLWNSVGHVSPVLYYAVAVFGFVLFLACLMKAKQLEPSFTGQAMASTGSIVVGVAPRPAAPPRPAPTPVAPPMPAPPAPPVPPMPPAPVPIAVADTLPVLAPYSLLVEGEVVPLAGGAHLDLSALPGLGGRGAGIVGEVTTHPADPTVLGLKNLSGRPWRAVAADGTAQEVPPDRNLRLGAGTRIAFGPLSGDIRQNQTA
;
A
#
# COMPACT_ATOMS: atom_id res chain seq x y z
N MET A 1 -8.74 1.99 47.10
CA MET A 1 -8.68 3.43 46.75
C MET A 1 -9.15 3.56 45.30
N LYS A 2 -10.31 4.16 45.04
CA LYS A 2 -10.81 4.39 43.68
C LYS A 2 -10.04 5.56 43.10
N ILE A 3 -9.26 5.32 42.04
CA ILE A 3 -8.52 6.37 41.33
C ILE A 3 -9.53 7.15 40.49
N ASP A 4 -9.54 8.47 40.67
CA ASP A 4 -10.36 9.41 39.92
C ASP A 4 -9.95 9.35 38.42
N PRO A 5 -10.87 9.03 37.50
CA PRO A 5 -10.58 8.91 36.07
C PRO A 5 -10.17 10.22 35.38
N ASN A 6 -10.29 11.37 36.05
CA ASN A 6 -9.94 12.68 35.49
C ASN A 6 -8.58 13.24 35.95
N MET A 7 -7.81 12.48 36.74
CA MET A 7 -6.50 12.94 37.20
C MET A 7 -5.45 12.72 36.09
N PRO A 8 -4.67 13.75 35.69
CA PRO A 8 -3.56 13.56 34.75
C PRO A 8 -2.57 12.55 35.33
N PRO A 9 -1.94 11.68 34.51
CA PRO A 9 -1.04 10.65 35.01
C PRO A 9 0.08 11.32 35.81
N LEU A 10 0.15 10.98 37.10
CA LEU A 10 1.22 11.44 37.98
C LEU A 10 2.58 11.08 37.34
N PRO A 11 3.54 12.03 37.28
CA PRO A 11 4.89 11.74 36.80
C PRO A 11 5.44 10.55 37.58
N ARG A 12 5.81 9.49 36.86
CA ARG A 12 6.31 8.26 37.49
C ARG A 12 7.72 8.54 38.00
N ASP A 13 8.00 8.15 39.24
CA ASP A 13 9.36 8.18 39.75
C ASP A 13 10.20 7.13 39.00
N HIS A 14 11.17 7.58 38.22
CA HIS A 14 12.01 6.73 37.37
C HIS A 14 13.18 6.08 38.15
N ALA A 15 13.30 6.37 39.45
CA ALA A 15 14.40 5.86 40.27
C ALA A 15 14.31 4.35 40.57
N ALA A 16 13.12 3.75 40.55
CA ALA A 16 12.92 2.32 40.83
C ALA A 16 12.17 1.60 39.68
N PRO A 17 12.71 0.49 39.15
CA PRO A 17 12.04 -0.27 38.11
C PRO A 17 10.79 -0.95 38.68
N SER A 18 9.70 -0.86 37.92
CA SER A 18 8.45 -1.50 38.28
C SER A 18 8.51 -3.01 38.10
N LEU A 19 7.63 -3.75 38.79
CA LEU A 19 7.59 -5.20 38.69
C LEU A 19 7.37 -5.69 37.25
N SER A 20 6.62 -4.94 36.43
CA SER A 20 6.46 -5.23 34.99
C SER A 20 7.67 -4.86 34.13
N GLU A 21 8.61 -4.06 34.64
CA GLU A 21 9.90 -3.81 33.97
C GLU A 21 10.94 -4.87 34.36
N ILE A 22 10.93 -5.31 35.63
CA ILE A 22 11.76 -6.42 36.13
C ILE A 22 11.27 -7.77 35.55
N VAL A 23 9.96 -7.94 35.45
CA VAL A 23 9.27 -9.17 35.06
C VAL A 23 8.32 -8.83 33.89
N PRO A 24 8.83 -8.65 32.66
CA PRO A 24 8.05 -8.14 31.52
C PRO A 24 6.82 -8.99 31.17
N PHE A 25 6.86 -10.30 31.44
CA PHE A 25 5.74 -11.22 31.22
C PHE A 25 4.59 -11.06 32.23
N SER A 26 4.77 -10.31 33.33
CA SER A 26 3.67 -9.95 34.24
C SER A 26 2.88 -8.72 33.77
N SER A 27 3.34 -8.04 32.71
CA SER A 27 2.70 -6.84 32.19
C SER A 27 1.35 -7.15 31.54
N ARG A 28 0.29 -6.50 32.02
CA ARG A 28 -1.05 -6.57 31.40
C ARG A 28 -1.18 -5.70 30.14
N ASN A 29 -0.17 -4.87 29.85
CA ASN A 29 -0.16 -3.93 28.74
C ASN A 29 0.53 -4.48 27.47
N ILE A 30 1.17 -5.64 27.55
CA ILE A 30 1.84 -6.27 26.41
C ILE A 30 0.90 -7.28 25.75
N SER A 31 0.68 -7.13 24.44
CA SER A 31 -0.08 -8.09 23.65
C SER A 31 0.82 -8.78 22.62
N LEU A 32 1.25 -10.01 22.93
CA LEU A 32 2.09 -10.82 22.03
C LEU A 32 1.41 -11.07 20.68
N ARG A 33 0.07 -11.23 20.67
CA ARG A 33 -0.72 -11.45 19.46
C ARG A 33 -0.65 -10.29 18.45
N LYS A 34 -0.31 -9.09 18.92
CA LYS A 34 -0.13 -7.90 18.07
C LYS A 34 1.32 -7.69 17.64
N SER A 35 2.25 -8.52 18.11
CA SER A 35 3.66 -8.41 17.74
C SER A 35 3.89 -8.84 16.29
N GLY A 36 4.49 -7.96 15.50
CA GLY A 36 5.00 -8.30 14.17
C GLY A 36 6.16 -9.32 14.21
N PHE A 37 6.72 -9.63 15.37
CA PHE A 37 7.77 -10.66 15.45
C PHE A 37 7.21 -12.06 15.79
N LEU A 38 5.97 -12.17 16.29
CA LEU A 38 5.48 -13.44 16.82
C LEU A 38 5.44 -14.54 15.76
N ALA A 39 4.88 -14.26 14.59
CA ALA A 39 4.77 -15.23 13.50
C ALA A 39 6.13 -15.69 12.96
N PRO A 40 7.06 -14.78 12.55
CA PRO A 40 8.38 -15.21 12.07
C PRO A 40 9.24 -15.85 13.17
N GLY A 41 9.16 -15.37 14.42
CA GLY A 41 9.87 -15.96 15.54
C GLY A 41 9.42 -17.39 15.83
N LEU A 42 8.10 -17.63 15.90
CA LEU A 42 7.56 -18.96 16.13
C LEU A 42 7.88 -19.92 14.98
N ALA A 43 7.75 -19.48 13.73
CA ALA A 43 8.11 -20.30 12.57
C ALA A 43 9.59 -20.71 12.60
N THR A 44 10.49 -19.80 13.01
CA THR A 44 11.92 -20.08 13.14
C THR A 44 12.18 -21.12 14.22
N VAL A 45 11.59 -20.97 15.41
CA VAL A 45 11.76 -21.94 16.51
C VAL A 45 11.23 -23.31 16.11
N LEU A 46 10.02 -23.39 15.55
CA LEU A 46 9.41 -24.65 15.12
C LEU A 46 10.24 -25.33 14.03
N LEU A 47 10.74 -24.57 13.05
CA LEU A 47 11.63 -25.10 12.02
C LEU A 47 12.93 -25.63 12.65
N CYS A 48 13.59 -24.86 13.51
CA CYS A 48 14.84 -25.29 14.13
C CYS A 48 14.67 -26.62 14.87
N VAL A 49 13.61 -26.75 15.68
CA VAL A 49 13.30 -28.01 16.39
C VAL A 49 13.06 -29.15 15.40
N TYR A 50 12.30 -28.89 14.32
CA TYR A 50 12.07 -29.90 13.28
C TYR A 50 13.35 -30.32 12.55
N LEU A 51 14.22 -29.37 12.17
CA LEU A 51 15.49 -29.68 11.50
C LEU A 51 16.46 -30.41 12.43
N PHE A 52 16.49 -30.10 13.73
CA PHE A 52 17.26 -30.88 14.70
C PHE A 52 16.76 -32.33 14.81
N SER A 53 15.45 -32.56 14.69
CA SER A 53 14.91 -33.94 14.64
C SER A 53 15.37 -34.71 13.39
N LEU A 54 15.89 -34.02 12.38
CA LEU A 54 16.42 -34.57 11.12
C LEU A 54 17.95 -34.49 11.03
N SER A 55 18.68 -34.12 12.10
CA SER A 55 20.12 -33.79 12.04
C SER A 55 21.05 -34.95 11.70
N SER A 56 20.52 -36.17 11.63
CA SER A 56 21.24 -37.38 11.22
C SER A 56 20.45 -38.19 10.18
N ALA A 57 19.57 -37.51 9.43
CA ALA A 57 18.74 -38.12 8.41
C ALA A 57 19.59 -38.68 7.26
N THR A 58 19.46 -39.97 7.00
CA THR A 58 20.09 -40.66 5.86
C THR A 58 19.06 -41.22 4.88
N GLN A 59 17.79 -41.33 5.30
CA GLN A 59 16.73 -41.84 4.45
C GLN A 59 16.29 -40.78 3.44
N TYR A 60 16.10 -41.18 2.19
CA TYR A 60 15.65 -40.30 1.10
C TYR A 60 14.42 -39.45 1.47
N ALA A 61 13.41 -40.03 2.12
CA ALA A 61 12.21 -39.31 2.56
C ALA A 61 12.51 -38.19 3.58
N GLN A 62 13.45 -38.43 4.50
CA GLN A 62 13.88 -37.45 5.48
C GLN A 62 14.71 -36.33 4.84
N LEU A 63 15.57 -36.65 3.87
CA LEU A 63 16.33 -35.68 3.09
C LEU A 63 15.40 -34.77 2.27
N LEU A 64 14.36 -35.35 1.65
CA LEU A 64 13.33 -34.57 0.97
C LEU A 64 12.62 -33.63 1.95
N SER A 65 12.25 -34.15 3.13
CA SER A 65 11.55 -33.38 4.16
C SER A 65 12.40 -32.22 4.69
N PHE A 66 13.70 -32.44 4.90
CA PHE A 66 14.65 -31.42 5.31
C PHE A 66 14.69 -30.26 4.32
N GLY A 67 14.97 -30.54 3.04
CA GLY A 67 15.05 -29.52 2.00
C GLY A 67 13.73 -28.76 1.87
N ARG A 68 12.61 -29.47 1.76
CA ARG A 68 11.28 -28.85 1.65
C ARG A 68 10.97 -27.91 2.82
N ALA A 69 11.27 -28.32 4.05
CA ALA A 69 11.07 -27.48 5.23
C ALA A 69 11.91 -26.20 5.19
N VAL A 70 13.19 -26.31 4.79
CA VAL A 70 14.06 -25.14 4.56
C VAL A 70 13.50 -24.22 3.47
N GLY A 71 13.09 -24.78 2.34
CA GLY A 71 12.50 -24.03 1.23
C GLY A 71 11.22 -23.28 1.63
N PHE A 72 10.28 -23.96 2.28
CA PHE A 72 9.05 -23.34 2.78
C PHE A 72 9.31 -22.23 3.79
N TYR A 73 10.30 -22.41 4.67
CA TYR A 73 10.69 -21.38 5.62
C TYR A 73 11.26 -20.14 4.92
N ILE A 74 12.16 -20.32 3.94
CA ILE A 74 12.73 -19.20 3.19
C ILE A 74 11.61 -18.42 2.48
N LEU A 75 10.68 -19.11 1.80
CA LEU A 75 9.54 -18.44 1.16
C LEU A 75 8.66 -17.71 2.17
N PHE A 76 8.38 -18.33 3.31
CA PHE A 76 7.61 -17.69 4.38
C PHE A 76 8.31 -16.44 4.90
N MET A 77 9.62 -16.47 5.13
CA MET A 77 10.40 -15.31 5.57
C MET A 77 10.42 -14.20 4.53
N ILE A 78 10.59 -14.54 3.26
CA ILE A 78 10.55 -13.57 2.15
C ILE A 78 9.15 -12.92 2.05
N PHE A 79 8.10 -13.75 2.07
CA PHE A 79 6.73 -13.26 2.07
C PHE A 79 6.45 -12.36 3.29
N TRP A 80 6.86 -12.82 4.47
CA TRP A 80 6.70 -12.08 5.72
C TRP A 80 7.40 -10.72 5.67
N LEU A 81 8.64 -10.66 5.15
CA LEU A 81 9.39 -9.41 5.00
C LEU A 81 8.62 -8.40 4.15
N VAL A 82 8.09 -8.83 3.00
CA VAL A 82 7.30 -7.98 2.12
C VAL A 82 5.97 -7.59 2.77
N TYR A 83 5.29 -8.53 3.42
CA TYR A 83 4.04 -8.28 4.14
C TYR A 83 4.23 -7.25 5.27
N ALA A 84 5.26 -7.41 6.11
CA ALA A 84 5.59 -6.48 7.17
C ALA A 84 5.99 -5.10 6.62
N TYR A 85 6.82 -5.07 5.57
CA TYR A 85 7.18 -3.83 4.87
C TYR A 85 5.97 -3.16 4.23
N SER A 86 5.00 -3.92 3.72
CA SER A 86 3.82 -3.38 3.04
C SER A 86 2.91 -2.56 3.95
N GLY A 87 2.90 -2.86 5.26
CA GLY A 87 1.96 -2.28 6.21
C GLY A 87 0.52 -2.75 6.01
N SER A 88 0.30 -3.84 5.24
CA SER A 88 -1.03 -4.39 5.01
C SER A 88 -1.72 -4.77 6.32
N ARG A 89 -3.03 -4.48 6.37
CA ARG A 89 -3.88 -4.76 7.52
C ARG A 89 -4.64 -6.08 7.39
N LYS A 90 -4.56 -6.72 6.23
CA LYS A 90 -5.22 -7.99 6.00
C LYS A 90 -4.56 -9.09 6.80
N PRO A 91 -5.32 -9.96 7.47
CA PRO A 91 -4.74 -11.06 8.21
C PRO A 91 -4.00 -12.03 7.28
N LEU A 92 -2.92 -12.65 7.75
CA LEU A 92 -2.08 -13.54 6.94
C LEU A 92 -2.84 -14.65 6.20
N TRP A 93 -3.92 -15.17 6.79
CA TRP A 93 -4.72 -16.23 6.17
C TRP A 93 -5.31 -15.80 4.82
N ALA A 94 -5.53 -14.50 4.61
CA ALA A 94 -6.04 -13.95 3.34
C ALA A 94 -5.08 -14.17 2.18
N PHE A 95 -3.79 -14.40 2.46
CA PHE A 95 -2.76 -14.71 1.47
C PHE A 95 -2.41 -16.20 1.43
N LEU A 96 -2.58 -16.91 2.56
CA LEU A 96 -2.43 -18.36 2.59
C LEU A 96 -3.47 -19.06 1.71
N ALA A 97 -4.72 -18.61 1.72
CA ALA A 97 -5.78 -19.21 0.91
C ALA A 97 -5.50 -19.17 -0.61
N PRO A 98 -5.16 -18.03 -1.24
CA PRO A 98 -4.81 -18.01 -2.66
C PRO A 98 -3.51 -18.77 -2.98
N ALA A 99 -2.54 -18.81 -2.07
CA ALA A 99 -1.35 -19.65 -2.22
C ALA A 99 -1.70 -21.16 -2.27
N LEU A 100 -2.53 -21.62 -1.32
CA LEU A 100 -3.02 -23.00 -1.31
C LEU A 100 -3.84 -23.32 -2.56
N LEU A 101 -4.67 -22.38 -3.02
CA LEU A 101 -5.42 -22.55 -4.26
C LEU A 101 -4.48 -22.71 -5.46
N THR A 102 -3.41 -21.90 -5.58
CA THR A 102 -2.40 -22.09 -6.63
C THR A 102 -1.79 -23.50 -6.58
N ALA A 103 -1.37 -23.97 -5.40
CA ALA A 103 -0.79 -25.29 -5.24
C ALA A 103 -1.78 -26.41 -5.64
N ILE A 104 -3.04 -26.31 -5.20
CA ILE A 104 -4.10 -27.27 -5.57
C ILE A 104 -4.33 -27.26 -7.08
N LEU A 105 -4.43 -26.08 -7.70
CA LEU A 105 -4.67 -25.97 -9.13
C LEU A 105 -3.54 -26.62 -9.95
N MET A 106 -2.30 -26.63 -9.47
CA MET A 106 -1.17 -27.24 -10.18
C MET A 106 -1.29 -28.76 -10.29
N GLU A 107 -1.99 -29.37 -9.32
CA GLU A 107 -2.30 -30.81 -9.31
C GLU A 107 -3.53 -31.16 -10.16
N THR A 108 -4.14 -30.18 -10.83
CA THR A 108 -5.31 -30.39 -11.69
C THR A 108 -4.96 -30.30 -13.18
N PRO A 109 -5.81 -30.85 -14.08
CA PRO A 109 -5.64 -30.70 -15.52
C PRO A 109 -5.71 -29.26 -16.05
N ILE A 110 -6.03 -28.28 -15.20
CA ILE A 110 -6.06 -26.86 -15.60
C ILE A 110 -4.67 -26.41 -16.03
N TRP A 111 -3.62 -26.79 -15.28
CA TRP A 111 -2.25 -26.47 -15.64
C TRP A 111 -1.86 -27.13 -16.96
N THR A 112 -2.15 -28.42 -17.14
CA THR A 112 -1.81 -29.14 -18.37
C THR A 112 -2.54 -28.59 -19.59
N GLY A 113 -3.81 -28.22 -19.45
CA GLY A 113 -4.59 -27.59 -20.52
C GLY A 113 -4.04 -26.22 -20.93
N ILE A 114 -3.70 -25.36 -19.97
CA ILE A 114 -3.06 -24.06 -20.25
C ILE A 114 -1.70 -24.29 -20.90
N ALA A 115 -0.86 -25.15 -20.32
CA ALA A 115 0.47 -25.43 -20.86
C ALA A 115 0.40 -25.97 -22.30
N ALA A 116 -0.53 -26.87 -22.63
CA ALA A 116 -0.70 -27.42 -23.97
C ALA A 116 -1.06 -26.33 -25.00
N LEU A 117 -1.97 -25.41 -24.67
CA LEU A 117 -2.29 -24.28 -25.55
C LEU A 117 -1.02 -23.47 -25.89
N PHE A 118 -0.19 -23.20 -24.89
CA PHE A 118 0.96 -22.33 -25.06
C PHE A 118 2.18 -23.04 -25.66
N ARG A 119 2.36 -24.33 -25.39
CA ARG A 119 3.52 -25.12 -25.82
C ARG A 119 3.30 -25.89 -27.12
N ASP A 120 2.08 -26.34 -27.37
CA ASP A 120 1.76 -27.20 -28.51
C ASP A 120 1.07 -26.44 -29.65
N VAL A 121 0.29 -25.38 -29.34
CA VAL A 121 -0.42 -24.57 -30.34
C VAL A 121 0.30 -23.25 -30.62
N LEU A 122 0.75 -22.55 -29.57
CA LEU A 122 1.51 -21.31 -29.69
C LEU A 122 3.02 -21.58 -29.77
N PRO A 123 3.85 -20.55 -30.06
CA PRO A 123 5.31 -20.69 -30.24
C PRO A 123 6.10 -21.04 -28.96
N GLY A 124 5.52 -21.74 -27.99
CA GLY A 124 6.14 -22.11 -26.71
C GLY A 124 6.76 -23.50 -26.67
N GLY A 125 6.78 -24.22 -27.80
CA GLY A 125 7.41 -25.53 -27.91
C GLY A 125 8.93 -25.47 -27.71
N LYS A 126 9.54 -26.60 -27.30
CA LYS A 126 10.99 -26.69 -27.09
C LYS A 126 11.75 -26.43 -28.39
N VAL A 127 12.84 -25.69 -28.30
CA VAL A 127 13.80 -25.48 -29.39
C VAL A 127 15.17 -26.05 -29.01
N PRO A 128 16.05 -26.39 -29.97
CA PRO A 128 17.38 -26.91 -29.68
C PRO A 128 18.21 -25.95 -28.82
N ASP A 129 19.05 -26.47 -27.92
CA ASP A 129 19.87 -25.63 -27.02
C ASP A 129 20.80 -24.66 -27.77
N ALA A 130 21.28 -25.07 -28.96
CA ALA A 130 22.11 -24.28 -29.86
C ALA A 130 21.34 -23.23 -30.69
N ALA A 131 20.03 -23.13 -30.53
CA ALA A 131 19.22 -22.15 -31.25
C ALA A 131 19.61 -20.71 -30.85
N PRO A 132 19.47 -19.72 -31.76
CA PRO A 132 19.79 -18.34 -31.45
C PRO A 132 18.89 -17.81 -30.32
N PHE A 133 19.38 -16.81 -29.59
CA PHE A 133 18.65 -16.19 -28.47
C PHE A 133 17.20 -15.83 -28.80
N THR A 134 16.94 -15.30 -30.00
CA THR A 134 15.58 -14.92 -30.41
C THR A 134 14.62 -16.11 -30.49
N ALA A 135 15.11 -17.30 -30.85
CA ALA A 135 14.31 -18.51 -30.87
C ALA A 135 14.08 -19.03 -29.45
N GLN A 136 15.12 -19.04 -28.61
CA GLN A 136 15.02 -19.41 -27.20
C GLN A 136 14.06 -18.50 -26.43
N PHE A 137 14.20 -17.18 -26.61
CA PHE A 137 13.33 -16.19 -26.00
C PHE A 137 11.87 -16.35 -26.43
N LYS A 138 11.59 -16.55 -27.73
CA LYS A 138 10.22 -16.82 -28.18
C LYS A 138 9.67 -18.10 -27.53
N SER A 139 10.43 -19.19 -27.55
CA SER A 139 10.06 -20.46 -26.92
C SER A 139 9.73 -20.28 -25.43
N MET A 140 10.61 -19.62 -24.66
CA MET A 140 10.41 -19.45 -23.22
C MET A 140 9.38 -18.39 -22.85
N PHE A 141 9.24 -17.32 -23.64
CA PHE A 141 8.20 -16.31 -23.44
C PHE A 141 6.81 -16.92 -23.62
N PHE A 142 6.60 -17.71 -24.68
CA PHE A 142 5.32 -18.38 -24.92
C PHE A 142 5.14 -19.64 -24.07
N GLY A 143 6.18 -20.44 -23.85
CA GLY A 143 6.08 -21.77 -23.23
C GLY A 143 6.19 -21.80 -21.70
N ALA A 144 6.79 -20.76 -21.11
CA ALA A 144 6.91 -20.58 -19.67
C ALA A 144 6.28 -19.25 -19.22
N GLY A 145 6.75 -18.12 -19.74
CA GLY A 145 6.33 -16.78 -19.30
C GLY A 145 4.81 -16.58 -19.31
N LEU A 146 4.20 -16.57 -20.50
CA LEU A 146 2.75 -16.36 -20.66
C LEU A 146 1.90 -17.36 -19.85
N PRO A 147 2.06 -18.70 -20.00
CA PRO A 147 1.19 -19.66 -19.33
C PRO A 147 1.37 -19.65 -17.81
N GLU A 148 2.59 -19.52 -17.29
CA GLU A 148 2.84 -19.56 -15.85
C GLU A 148 2.36 -18.30 -15.15
N GLU A 149 2.60 -17.12 -15.72
CA GLU A 149 2.06 -15.86 -15.15
C GLU A 149 0.54 -15.81 -15.23
N LEU A 150 -0.08 -16.35 -16.29
CA LEU A 150 -1.54 -16.46 -16.40
C LEU A 150 -2.09 -17.41 -15.33
N PHE A 151 -1.49 -18.58 -15.19
CA PHE A 151 -1.92 -19.61 -14.25
C PHE A 151 -1.83 -19.10 -12.79
N LYS A 152 -0.72 -18.45 -12.44
CA LYS A 152 -0.54 -17.84 -11.11
C LYS A 152 -1.52 -16.69 -10.84
N ALA A 153 -2.06 -16.06 -11.88
CA ALA A 153 -3.07 -15.02 -11.75
C ALA A 153 -4.51 -15.54 -11.51
N LEU A 154 -4.77 -16.85 -11.63
CA LEU A 154 -6.13 -17.39 -11.44
C LEU A 154 -6.73 -17.05 -10.06
N PRO A 155 -6.03 -17.20 -8.92
CA PRO A 155 -6.56 -16.78 -7.63
C PRO A 155 -6.76 -15.26 -7.51
N LEU A 156 -5.94 -14.46 -8.21
CA LEU A 156 -6.11 -13.00 -8.27
C LEU A 156 -7.43 -12.64 -8.96
N PHE A 157 -7.75 -13.28 -10.08
CA PHE A 157 -9.02 -13.07 -10.79
C PHE A 157 -10.22 -13.49 -9.94
N LEU A 158 -10.11 -14.60 -9.21
CA LEU A 158 -11.13 -15.00 -8.23
C LEU A 158 -11.30 -13.93 -7.14
N GLY A 159 -10.21 -13.40 -6.60
CA GLY A 159 -10.23 -12.33 -5.61
C GLY A 159 -10.92 -11.05 -6.11
N ILE A 160 -10.68 -10.66 -7.36
CA ILE A 160 -11.43 -9.56 -8.00
C ILE A 160 -12.89 -9.91 -8.20
N GLY A 161 -13.21 -11.13 -8.63
CA GLY A 161 -14.59 -11.60 -8.76
C GLY A 161 -15.37 -11.50 -7.45
N ILE A 162 -14.74 -11.92 -6.33
CA ILE A 162 -15.30 -11.75 -4.98
C ILE A 162 -15.48 -10.26 -4.66
N ALA A 163 -14.49 -9.41 -4.96
CA ALA A 163 -14.57 -7.98 -4.71
C ALA A 163 -15.72 -7.31 -5.48
N LEU A 164 -15.91 -7.66 -6.76
CA LEU A 164 -17.02 -7.17 -7.59
C LEU A 164 -18.37 -7.67 -7.09
N TRP A 165 -18.45 -8.94 -6.68
CA TRP A 165 -19.66 -9.51 -6.10
C TRP A 165 -20.06 -8.81 -4.80
N LEU A 166 -19.08 -8.53 -3.91
CA LEU A 166 -19.30 -7.81 -2.66
C LEU A 166 -19.72 -6.35 -2.85
N GLN A 167 -19.30 -5.71 -3.95
CA GLN A 167 -19.78 -4.37 -4.30
C GLN A 167 -21.24 -4.37 -4.76
N ALA A 168 -21.66 -5.41 -5.48
CA ALA A 168 -23.06 -5.56 -5.90
C ALA A 168 -23.98 -6.03 -4.76
N ARG A 169 -23.43 -6.78 -3.79
CA ARG A 169 -24.14 -7.37 -2.66
C ARG A 169 -23.28 -7.28 -1.40
N PRO A 170 -23.48 -6.24 -0.56
CA PRO A 170 -22.72 -6.10 0.68
C PRO A 170 -22.78 -7.38 1.49
N ALA A 171 -21.62 -7.86 1.95
CA ALA A 171 -21.54 -9.11 2.70
C ALA A 171 -22.45 -9.07 3.93
N ALA A 172 -23.27 -10.11 4.12
CA ALA A 172 -24.07 -10.26 5.32
C ALA A 172 -23.14 -10.33 6.56
N PRO A 173 -23.52 -9.69 7.69
CA PRO A 173 -22.74 -9.77 8.91
C PRO A 173 -22.55 -11.22 9.35
N GLY A 174 -21.32 -11.59 9.72
CA GLY A 174 -20.97 -12.95 10.15
C GLY A 174 -19.63 -13.45 9.63
N MET A 175 -19.30 -14.70 9.94
CA MET A 175 -18.01 -15.31 9.59
C MET A 175 -17.80 -15.39 8.07
N ARG A 176 -18.84 -15.77 7.31
CA ARG A 176 -18.79 -15.84 5.85
C ARG A 176 -18.45 -14.47 5.23
N GLY A 177 -19.06 -13.40 5.71
CA GLY A 177 -18.77 -12.05 5.26
C GLY A 177 -17.31 -11.68 5.48
N ARG A 178 -16.75 -11.97 6.67
CA ARG A 178 -15.33 -11.71 7.00
C ARG A 178 -14.36 -12.51 6.12
N ILE A 179 -14.68 -13.77 5.82
CA ILE A 179 -13.84 -14.61 4.95
C ILE A 179 -13.82 -14.02 3.55
N LEU A 180 -14.98 -13.73 2.97
CA LEU A 180 -15.08 -13.15 1.63
C LEU A 180 -14.41 -11.78 1.55
N ASP A 181 -14.55 -10.97 2.60
CA ASP A 181 -13.93 -9.65 2.70
C ASP A 181 -12.39 -9.72 2.69
N GLY A 182 -11.80 -10.69 3.41
CA GLY A 182 -10.36 -10.89 3.41
C GLY A 182 -9.83 -11.40 2.06
N LEU A 183 -10.56 -12.31 1.39
CA LEU A 183 -10.17 -12.87 0.09
C LEU A 183 -10.35 -11.89 -1.09
N ALA A 184 -11.16 -10.85 -0.92
CA ALA A 184 -11.44 -9.88 -1.98
C ALA A 184 -10.20 -9.03 -2.31
N VAL A 185 -9.81 -8.96 -3.58
CA VAL A 185 -8.71 -8.08 -4.04
C VAL A 185 -9.30 -6.74 -4.45
N ARG A 186 -9.04 -5.68 -3.68
CA ARG A 186 -9.66 -4.35 -3.89
C ARG A 186 -8.66 -3.24 -4.19
N THR A 187 -7.39 -3.46 -3.90
CA THR A 187 -6.34 -2.45 -4.09
C THR A 187 -5.16 -3.05 -4.84
N PRO A 188 -4.28 -2.22 -5.42
CA PRO A 188 -3.01 -2.70 -5.95
C PRO A 188 -2.16 -3.40 -4.89
N LEU A 189 -2.25 -3.02 -3.61
CA LEU A 189 -1.47 -3.65 -2.53
C LEU A 189 -1.99 -5.06 -2.21
N ASP A 190 -3.31 -5.23 -2.17
CA ASP A 190 -3.93 -6.55 -2.11
C ASP A 190 -3.44 -7.44 -3.25
N GLY A 191 -3.47 -6.90 -4.47
CA GLY A 191 -3.04 -7.60 -5.67
C GLY A 191 -1.57 -8.01 -5.60
N VAL A 192 -0.66 -7.10 -5.21
CA VAL A 192 0.77 -7.39 -5.02
C VAL A 192 0.97 -8.54 -4.04
N LEU A 193 0.34 -8.49 -2.87
CA LEU A 193 0.54 -9.50 -1.83
C LEU A 193 -0.09 -10.85 -2.17
N VAL A 194 -1.27 -10.86 -2.80
CA VAL A 194 -1.88 -12.11 -3.29
C VAL A 194 -1.04 -12.71 -4.41
N GLY A 195 -0.57 -11.89 -5.36
CA GLY A 195 0.33 -12.33 -6.43
C GLY A 195 1.64 -12.89 -5.87
N LEU A 196 2.24 -12.22 -4.89
CA LEU A 196 3.44 -12.69 -4.19
C LEU A 196 3.21 -14.08 -3.55
N ALA A 197 2.05 -14.29 -2.92
CA ALA A 197 1.67 -15.55 -2.29
C ALA A 197 1.46 -16.68 -3.32
N CYS A 198 0.78 -16.39 -4.43
CA CYS A 198 0.61 -17.33 -5.55
C CYS A 198 1.96 -17.71 -6.17
N GLY A 199 2.86 -16.73 -6.37
CA GLY A 199 4.22 -16.99 -6.84
C GLY A 199 5.04 -17.85 -5.88
N ALA A 200 4.85 -17.69 -4.57
CA ALA A 200 5.48 -18.52 -3.54
C ALA A 200 4.97 -19.97 -3.59
N ALA A 201 3.67 -20.18 -3.75
CA ALA A 201 3.11 -21.51 -3.92
C ALA A 201 3.62 -22.18 -5.20
N PHE A 202 3.66 -21.44 -6.31
CA PHE A 202 4.12 -21.98 -7.59
C PHE A 202 5.58 -22.45 -7.53
N ILE A 203 6.49 -21.61 -7.02
CA ILE A 203 7.89 -21.99 -6.89
C ILE A 203 8.08 -23.13 -5.87
N ALA A 204 7.22 -23.24 -4.84
CA ALA A 204 7.25 -24.37 -3.93
C ALA A 204 6.92 -25.68 -4.66
N MET A 205 5.84 -25.71 -5.45
CA MET A 205 5.45 -26.90 -6.21
C MET A 205 6.52 -27.29 -7.23
N GLU A 206 6.93 -26.35 -8.07
CA GLU A 206 7.91 -26.59 -9.13
C GLU A 206 9.30 -26.90 -8.56
N THR A 207 9.77 -26.12 -7.58
CA THR A 207 11.14 -26.30 -7.10
C THR A 207 11.24 -27.41 -6.07
N PHE A 208 10.32 -27.50 -5.10
CA PHE A 208 10.53 -28.36 -3.94
C PHE A 208 10.04 -29.78 -4.18
N PHE A 209 9.00 -29.92 -5.00
CA PHE A 209 8.41 -31.23 -5.30
C PHE A 209 8.90 -31.79 -6.62
N GLU A 210 9.22 -30.95 -7.61
CA GLU A 210 9.76 -31.42 -8.89
C GLU A 210 11.29 -31.26 -8.95
N TYR A 211 11.84 -30.05 -9.04
CA TYR A 211 13.27 -29.87 -9.36
C TYR A 211 14.22 -30.42 -8.29
N TYR A 212 13.95 -30.16 -7.03
CA TYR A 212 14.74 -30.65 -5.91
C TYR A 212 14.73 -32.18 -5.85
N THR A 213 13.55 -32.78 -5.95
CA THR A 213 13.37 -34.24 -5.99
C THR A 213 14.13 -34.86 -7.17
N ASN A 214 13.96 -34.29 -8.36
CA ASN A 214 14.57 -34.79 -9.59
C ASN A 214 16.10 -34.63 -9.56
N GLN A 215 16.61 -33.53 -8.99
CA GLN A 215 18.04 -33.28 -8.87
C GLN A 215 18.71 -34.30 -7.96
N ILE A 216 18.10 -34.60 -6.80
CA ILE A 216 18.60 -35.65 -5.90
C ILE A 216 18.63 -36.98 -6.64
N GLN A 217 17.50 -37.40 -7.22
CA GLN A 217 17.42 -38.70 -7.92
C GLN A 217 18.43 -38.82 -9.07
N ARG A 218 18.59 -37.76 -9.86
CA ARG A 218 19.52 -37.74 -10.99
C ARG A 218 20.96 -37.93 -10.54
N VAL A 219 21.40 -37.16 -9.53
CA VAL A 219 22.78 -37.21 -9.05
C VAL A 219 23.04 -38.47 -8.23
N SER A 220 22.10 -38.90 -7.38
CA SER A 220 22.17 -40.18 -6.67
C SER A 220 22.36 -41.35 -7.63
N ARG A 221 21.58 -41.42 -8.72
CA ARG A 221 21.71 -42.49 -9.72
C ARG A 221 23.01 -42.42 -10.51
N ALA A 222 23.49 -41.22 -10.83
CA ALA A 222 24.72 -41.03 -11.60
C ALA A 222 26.00 -41.31 -10.79
N THR A 223 25.95 -41.12 -9.47
CA THR A 223 27.13 -41.21 -8.59
C THR A 223 27.07 -42.37 -7.58
N SER A 224 25.95 -43.08 -7.51
CA SER A 224 25.63 -44.06 -6.47
C SER A 224 25.77 -43.48 -5.05
N SER A 225 25.51 -42.18 -4.87
CA SER A 225 25.66 -41.46 -3.60
C SER A 225 24.48 -40.54 -3.30
N ASP A 226 23.66 -40.93 -2.31
CA ASP A 226 22.53 -40.11 -1.85
C ASP A 226 22.96 -38.83 -1.15
N SER A 227 24.12 -38.84 -0.49
CA SER A 227 24.68 -37.64 0.13
C SER A 227 25.07 -36.59 -0.91
N LEU A 228 25.67 -37.01 -2.03
CA LEU A 228 25.93 -36.09 -3.16
C LEU A 228 24.63 -35.64 -3.80
N GLY A 229 23.67 -36.55 -4.01
CA GLY A 229 22.34 -36.18 -4.50
C GLY A 229 21.70 -35.07 -3.68
N PHE A 230 21.69 -35.23 -2.35
CA PHE A 230 21.17 -34.25 -1.42
C PHE A 230 21.91 -32.92 -1.46
N LEU A 231 23.26 -32.93 -1.46
CA LEU A 231 24.06 -31.71 -1.55
C LEU A 231 23.74 -30.90 -2.81
N PHE A 232 23.72 -31.55 -3.97
CA PHE A 232 23.37 -30.89 -5.24
C PHE A 232 21.90 -30.47 -5.28
N GLY A 233 21.01 -31.21 -4.62
CA GLY A 233 19.63 -30.81 -4.41
C GLY A 233 19.54 -29.49 -3.63
N LEU A 234 20.26 -29.36 -2.51
CA LEU A 234 20.29 -28.13 -1.71
C LEU A 234 20.92 -26.95 -2.47
N GLN A 235 21.98 -27.19 -3.24
CA GLN A 235 22.62 -26.18 -4.09
C GLN A 235 21.68 -25.63 -5.17
N LEU A 236 20.70 -26.41 -5.62
CA LEU A 236 19.64 -25.94 -6.52
C LEU A 236 18.52 -25.24 -5.74
N LEU A 237 18.05 -25.86 -4.65
CA LEU A 237 16.89 -25.42 -3.89
C LEU A 237 17.11 -24.06 -3.22
N ILE A 238 18.21 -23.88 -2.48
CA ILE A 238 18.43 -22.70 -1.64
C ILE A 238 18.54 -21.43 -2.50
N PRO A 239 19.41 -21.35 -3.53
CA PRO A 239 19.52 -20.15 -4.35
C PRO A 239 18.23 -19.84 -5.10
N ARG A 240 17.58 -20.86 -5.70
CA ARG A 240 16.33 -20.66 -6.43
C ARG A 240 15.22 -20.12 -5.54
N THR A 241 15.16 -20.55 -4.28
CA THR A 241 14.18 -20.04 -3.30
C THR A 241 14.49 -18.62 -2.85
N LEU A 242 15.76 -18.31 -2.55
CA LEU A 242 16.19 -16.97 -2.13
C LEU A 242 15.98 -15.92 -3.24
N GLN A 243 16.19 -16.32 -4.49
CA GLN A 243 16.06 -15.48 -5.66
C GLN A 243 14.60 -15.10 -5.99
N SER A 244 13.61 -15.69 -5.31
CA SER A 244 12.18 -15.59 -5.62
C SER A 244 11.63 -14.15 -5.72
N LEU A 245 12.19 -13.17 -5.00
CA LEU A 245 11.82 -11.74 -5.13
C LEU A 245 12.14 -11.14 -6.50
N SER A 246 13.14 -11.68 -7.18
CA SER A 246 13.49 -11.38 -8.58
C SER A 246 13.04 -12.48 -9.55
N GLY A 247 12.25 -13.44 -9.04
CA GLY A 247 11.74 -14.62 -9.74
C GLY A 247 10.21 -14.72 -9.62
N HIS A 248 9.68 -15.95 -9.50
CA HIS A 248 8.24 -16.22 -9.52
C HIS A 248 7.42 -15.36 -8.55
N MET A 249 7.90 -15.08 -7.32
CA MET A 249 7.17 -14.21 -6.39
C MET A 249 7.12 -12.77 -6.90
N GLY A 250 8.25 -12.22 -7.34
CA GLY A 250 8.34 -10.87 -7.90
C GLY A 250 7.50 -10.67 -9.14
N TRP A 251 7.58 -11.57 -10.13
CA TRP A 251 6.80 -11.47 -11.38
C TRP A 251 5.30 -11.58 -11.13
N SER A 252 4.90 -12.49 -10.24
CA SER A 252 3.48 -12.62 -9.86
C SER A 252 2.97 -11.41 -9.10
N ALA A 253 3.82 -10.76 -8.29
CA ALA A 253 3.49 -9.51 -7.63
C ALA A 253 3.36 -8.34 -8.61
N ILE A 254 4.17 -8.30 -9.68
CA ILE A 254 4.00 -7.33 -10.78
C ILE A 254 2.62 -7.52 -11.43
N MET A 255 2.28 -8.75 -11.85
CA MET A 255 0.95 -9.04 -12.38
C MET A 255 -0.16 -8.66 -11.38
N GLY A 256 0.01 -9.03 -10.12
CA GLY A 256 -0.88 -8.70 -9.02
C GLY A 256 -1.15 -7.20 -8.86
N TYR A 257 -0.12 -6.35 -8.98
CA TYR A 257 -0.27 -4.90 -8.95
C TYR A 257 -1.26 -4.39 -10.01
N PHE A 258 -1.06 -4.82 -11.26
CA PHE A 258 -1.91 -4.38 -12.38
C PHE A 258 -3.34 -4.92 -12.26
N VAL A 259 -3.48 -6.17 -11.80
CA VAL A 259 -4.79 -6.79 -11.54
C VAL A 259 -5.53 -6.01 -10.43
N GLY A 260 -4.88 -5.74 -9.30
CA GLY A 260 -5.48 -4.91 -8.23
C GLY A 260 -5.82 -3.49 -8.69
N LEU A 261 -5.00 -2.88 -9.55
CA LEU A 261 -5.28 -1.58 -10.15
C LEU A 261 -6.46 -1.63 -11.14
N ALA A 262 -6.66 -2.74 -11.85
CA ALA A 262 -7.76 -2.93 -12.79
C ALA A 262 -9.13 -2.86 -12.10
N PHE A 263 -9.24 -3.38 -10.88
CA PHE A 263 -10.46 -3.24 -10.06
C PHE A 263 -10.79 -1.77 -9.76
N ALA A 264 -9.76 -0.99 -9.41
CA ALA A 264 -9.86 0.44 -9.13
C ALA A 264 -10.08 1.32 -10.38
N ARG A 265 -9.75 0.81 -11.56
CA ARG A 265 -9.77 1.54 -12.83
C ARG A 265 -10.49 0.71 -13.89
N ARG A 266 -11.79 0.49 -13.68
CA ARG A 266 -12.63 -0.40 -14.52
C ARG A 266 -12.58 -0.10 -16.02
N ARG A 267 -12.47 1.17 -16.44
CA ARG A 267 -12.33 1.55 -17.85
C ARG A 267 -11.02 1.06 -18.49
N MET A 268 -10.00 0.86 -17.66
CA MET A 268 -8.67 0.38 -18.05
C MET A 268 -8.47 -1.10 -17.69
N LEU A 269 -9.53 -1.84 -17.36
CA LEU A 269 -9.42 -3.21 -16.86
C LEU A 269 -8.64 -4.11 -17.81
N VAL A 270 -9.04 -4.13 -19.09
CA VAL A 270 -8.41 -4.98 -20.10
C VAL A 270 -6.96 -4.55 -20.37
N PRO A 271 -6.66 -3.26 -20.66
CA PRO A 271 -5.28 -2.81 -20.83
C PRO A 271 -4.37 -3.10 -19.63
N LEU A 272 -4.89 -2.96 -18.41
CA LEU A 272 -4.10 -3.20 -17.19
C LEU A 272 -3.79 -4.69 -17.01
N ILE A 273 -4.79 -5.57 -17.14
CA ILE A 273 -4.57 -7.01 -17.00
C ILE A 273 -3.62 -7.51 -18.09
N LEU A 274 -3.82 -7.12 -19.35
CA LEU A 274 -2.92 -7.50 -20.44
C LEU A 274 -1.52 -6.92 -20.25
N GLY A 275 -1.41 -5.66 -19.86
CA GLY A 275 -0.12 -5.01 -19.61
C GLY A 275 0.67 -5.67 -18.49
N GLY A 276 0.01 -5.99 -17.37
CA GLY A 276 0.64 -6.70 -16.26
C GLY A 276 1.07 -8.12 -16.63
N TRP A 277 0.22 -8.83 -17.36
CA TRP A 277 0.51 -10.19 -17.83
C TRP A 277 1.71 -10.21 -18.78
N LEU A 278 1.73 -9.32 -19.77
CA LEU A 278 2.85 -9.20 -20.70
C LEU A 278 4.13 -8.75 -19.99
N ALA A 279 4.07 -7.77 -19.10
CA ALA A 279 5.25 -7.30 -18.37
C ALA A 279 5.88 -8.41 -17.52
N ALA A 280 5.09 -9.14 -16.73
CA ALA A 280 5.57 -10.26 -15.94
C ALA A 280 6.15 -11.38 -16.83
N SER A 281 5.43 -11.72 -17.91
CA SER A 281 5.84 -12.78 -18.85
C SER A 281 7.12 -12.43 -19.60
N LEU A 282 7.36 -11.16 -19.92
CA LEU A 282 8.59 -10.71 -20.58
C LEU A 282 9.80 -10.89 -19.67
N VAL A 283 9.71 -10.48 -18.40
CA VAL A 283 10.80 -10.66 -17.43
C VAL A 283 11.07 -12.14 -17.21
N HIS A 284 10.02 -12.96 -17.11
CA HIS A 284 10.14 -14.41 -16.98
C HIS A 284 10.79 -15.04 -18.23
N GLY A 285 10.31 -14.74 -19.43
CA GLY A 285 10.89 -15.23 -20.68
C GLY A 285 12.36 -14.84 -20.83
N LEU A 286 12.72 -13.61 -20.43
CA LEU A 286 14.10 -13.17 -20.38
C LEU A 286 14.92 -14.03 -19.40
N TRP A 287 14.44 -14.21 -18.17
CA TRP A 287 15.11 -15.05 -17.17
C TRP A 287 15.43 -16.45 -17.72
N ASN A 288 14.46 -17.09 -18.37
CA ASN A 288 14.65 -18.45 -18.91
C ASN A 288 15.55 -18.52 -20.15
N SER A 289 15.92 -17.38 -20.76
CA SER A 289 16.61 -17.36 -22.06
C SER A 289 17.99 -16.72 -22.03
N VAL A 290 18.24 -15.76 -21.14
CA VAL A 290 19.49 -14.97 -21.16
C VAL A 290 20.73 -15.79 -20.86
N GLY A 291 20.60 -16.90 -20.11
CA GLY A 291 21.70 -17.81 -19.83
C GLY A 291 22.34 -18.43 -21.08
N HIS A 292 21.58 -18.57 -22.17
CA HIS A 292 22.10 -19.06 -23.45
C HIS A 292 23.04 -18.07 -24.14
N VAL A 293 22.98 -16.78 -23.78
CA VAL A 293 23.90 -15.75 -24.28
C VAL A 293 25.10 -15.64 -23.33
N SER A 294 24.84 -15.46 -22.04
CA SER A 294 25.88 -15.43 -21.02
C SER A 294 25.29 -15.62 -19.63
N PRO A 295 25.87 -16.47 -18.76
CA PRO A 295 25.44 -16.63 -17.37
C PRO A 295 25.43 -15.31 -16.57
N VAL A 296 26.28 -14.34 -16.93
CA VAL A 296 26.33 -13.04 -16.23
C VAL A 296 25.05 -12.23 -16.44
N LEU A 297 24.31 -12.46 -17.52
CA LEU A 297 23.06 -11.74 -17.78
C LEU A 297 21.94 -12.10 -16.82
N TYR A 298 22.03 -13.22 -16.09
CA TYR A 298 21.09 -13.53 -15.00
C TYR A 298 21.08 -12.44 -13.94
N TYR A 299 22.23 -11.87 -13.59
CA TYR A 299 22.30 -10.78 -12.60
C TYR A 299 21.54 -9.54 -13.09
N ALA A 300 21.71 -9.17 -14.37
CA ALA A 300 21.02 -8.02 -14.95
C ALA A 300 19.49 -8.21 -14.94
N VAL A 301 19.00 -9.38 -15.36
CA VAL A 301 17.56 -9.69 -15.35
C VAL A 301 17.02 -9.78 -13.93
N ALA A 302 17.77 -10.36 -12.98
CA ALA A 302 17.36 -10.42 -11.58
C ALA A 302 17.20 -9.02 -10.97
N VAL A 303 18.20 -8.15 -11.15
CA VAL A 303 18.16 -6.76 -10.65
C VAL A 303 17.00 -6.01 -11.29
N PHE A 304 16.83 -6.12 -12.61
CA PHE A 304 15.73 -5.48 -13.33
C PHE A 304 14.36 -5.96 -12.83
N GLY A 305 14.16 -7.28 -12.72
CA GLY A 305 12.92 -7.86 -12.21
C GLY A 305 12.62 -7.44 -10.77
N PHE A 306 13.63 -7.40 -9.91
CA PHE A 306 13.49 -6.92 -8.54
C PHE A 306 13.09 -5.43 -8.48
N VAL A 307 13.73 -4.58 -9.28
CA VAL A 307 13.41 -3.14 -9.34
C VAL A 307 11.97 -2.92 -9.82
N LEU A 308 11.52 -3.66 -10.83
CA LEU A 308 10.12 -3.60 -11.29
C LEU A 308 9.14 -4.02 -10.20
N PHE A 309 9.41 -5.15 -9.53
CA PHE A 309 8.61 -5.60 -8.39
C PHE A 309 8.56 -4.54 -7.28
N LEU A 310 9.72 -4.01 -6.89
CA LEU A 310 9.83 -3.00 -5.83
C LEU A 310 9.08 -1.72 -6.21
N ALA A 311 9.16 -1.28 -7.47
CA ALA A 311 8.41 -0.13 -7.97
C ALA A 311 6.88 -0.37 -7.87
N CYS A 312 6.40 -1.56 -8.26
CA CYS A 312 5.00 -1.95 -8.10
C CYS A 312 4.57 -1.95 -6.63
N LEU A 313 5.38 -2.51 -5.73
CA LEU A 313 5.09 -2.54 -4.30
C LEU A 313 5.05 -1.13 -3.69
N MET A 314 6.06 -0.29 -3.98
CA MET A 314 6.10 1.09 -3.50
C MET A 314 4.93 1.90 -4.02
N LYS A 315 4.57 1.72 -5.30
CA LYS A 315 3.42 2.42 -5.89
C LYS A 315 2.10 1.93 -5.29
N ALA A 316 1.96 0.64 -5.05
CA ALA A 316 0.80 0.08 -4.36
C ALA A 316 0.61 0.69 -2.97
N LYS A 317 1.68 0.75 -2.18
CA LYS A 317 1.68 1.39 -0.85
C LYS A 317 1.30 2.87 -0.94
N GLN A 318 1.85 3.61 -1.91
CA GLN A 318 1.51 5.01 -2.11
C GLN A 318 0.02 5.23 -2.38
N LEU A 319 -0.61 4.32 -3.14
CA LEU A 319 -2.01 4.42 -3.52
C LEU A 319 -2.98 3.88 -2.44
N GLU A 320 -2.50 3.07 -1.49
CA GLU A 320 -3.32 2.39 -0.50
C GLU A 320 -4.22 3.33 0.32
N PRO A 321 -3.76 4.51 0.80
CA PRO A 321 -4.62 5.44 1.53
C PRO A 321 -5.76 6.00 0.68
N SER A 322 -5.53 6.17 -0.63
CA SER A 322 -6.56 6.66 -1.55
C SER A 322 -7.66 5.62 -1.80
N PHE A 323 -7.37 4.33 -1.60
CA PHE A 323 -8.35 3.25 -1.78
C PHE A 323 -9.05 2.84 -0.50
N THR A 324 -8.34 2.86 0.63
CA THR A 324 -8.88 2.40 1.93
C THR A 324 -9.40 3.54 2.79
N GLY A 325 -9.04 4.80 2.49
CA GLY A 325 -9.33 5.95 3.35
C GLY A 325 -8.55 5.95 4.67
N GLN A 326 -7.60 5.02 4.83
CA GLN A 326 -6.83 4.83 6.05
C GLN A 326 -5.37 5.22 5.83
N ALA A 327 -4.81 6.01 6.74
CA ALA A 327 -3.37 6.30 6.73
C ALA A 327 -2.57 4.99 6.89
N MET A 328 -1.54 4.81 6.06
CA MET A 328 -0.60 3.70 6.23
C MET A 328 0.15 3.85 7.55
N ALA A 329 0.38 2.75 8.26
CA ALA A 329 1.27 2.77 9.41
C ALA A 329 2.68 3.15 8.93
N SER A 330 3.28 4.19 9.51
CA SER A 330 4.56 4.72 9.05
C SER A 330 5.70 3.78 9.45
N THR A 331 6.04 2.84 8.58
CA THR A 331 7.33 2.13 8.62
C THR A 331 8.15 2.57 7.42
N GLY A 332 8.67 3.81 7.50
CA GLY A 332 9.82 4.28 6.71
C GLY A 332 9.58 4.82 5.28
N SER A 333 10.13 6.02 5.08
CA SER A 333 10.47 6.81 3.86
C SER A 333 9.44 7.50 2.97
N ILE A 334 8.13 7.29 3.10
CA ILE A 334 7.14 8.13 2.41
C ILE A 334 6.20 8.79 3.42
N VAL A 335 6.52 10.03 3.76
CA VAL A 335 5.56 10.98 4.36
C VAL A 335 4.86 11.67 3.20
N VAL A 336 3.71 11.15 2.78
CA VAL A 336 2.69 12.00 2.16
C VAL A 336 1.70 12.30 3.26
N GLY A 337 1.74 13.53 3.76
CA GLY A 337 0.78 14.04 4.74
C GLY A 337 -0.62 14.04 4.15
N VAL A 338 -1.35 12.95 4.34
CA VAL A 338 -2.80 12.93 4.21
C VAL A 338 -3.33 12.73 5.63
N ALA A 339 -3.76 13.83 6.25
CA ALA A 339 -4.54 13.74 7.48
C ALA A 339 -5.79 12.87 7.24
N PRO A 340 -6.17 11.97 8.15
CA PRO A 340 -7.41 11.22 8.04
C PRO A 340 -8.59 12.20 7.97
N ARG A 341 -9.45 12.04 6.97
CA ARG A 341 -10.73 12.75 6.90
C ARG A 341 -11.55 12.36 8.14
N PRO A 342 -12.05 13.31 8.96
CA PRO A 342 -12.98 12.96 10.03
C PRO A 342 -14.20 12.24 9.44
N ALA A 343 -14.65 11.18 10.12
CA ALA A 343 -15.88 10.50 9.79
C ALA A 343 -17.03 11.52 9.82
N ALA A 344 -17.85 11.55 8.77
CA ALA A 344 -19.05 12.38 8.75
C ALA A 344 -19.95 12.00 9.93
N PRO A 345 -20.56 12.97 10.64
CA PRO A 345 -21.50 12.68 11.69
C PRO A 345 -22.68 11.86 11.13
N PRO A 346 -23.25 10.92 11.92
CA PRO A 346 -24.39 10.13 11.50
C PRO A 346 -25.54 11.04 11.08
N ARG A 347 -26.08 10.79 9.90
CA ARG A 347 -27.24 11.51 9.38
C ARG A 347 -28.42 11.28 10.33
N PRO A 348 -29.14 12.32 10.77
CA PRO A 348 -30.38 12.15 11.53
C PRO A 348 -31.33 11.24 10.75
N ALA A 349 -32.02 10.35 11.47
CA ALA A 349 -33.03 9.49 10.88
C ALA A 349 -34.08 10.36 10.15
N PRO A 350 -34.53 9.98 8.94
CA PRO A 350 -35.59 10.70 8.27
C PRO A 350 -36.85 10.63 9.14
N THR A 351 -37.41 11.79 9.46
CA THR A 351 -38.74 11.92 10.05
C THR A 351 -39.77 11.28 9.12
N PRO A 352 -40.79 10.57 9.64
CA PRO A 352 -41.85 10.00 8.83
C PRO A 352 -42.58 11.11 8.07
N VAL A 353 -42.53 11.06 6.74
CA VAL A 353 -43.30 11.95 5.88
C VAL A 353 -44.76 11.50 5.92
N ALA A 354 -45.64 12.37 6.40
CA ALA A 354 -47.08 12.18 6.35
C ALA A 354 -47.57 12.05 4.88
N PRO A 355 -48.65 11.30 4.62
CA PRO A 355 -49.16 11.12 3.25
C PRO A 355 -49.60 12.47 2.63
N PRO A 356 -49.44 12.63 1.30
CA PRO A 356 -49.69 13.90 0.64
C PRO A 356 -51.19 14.22 0.63
N MET A 357 -51.55 15.40 1.14
CA MET A 357 -52.86 15.99 0.90
C MET A 357 -52.96 16.55 -0.53
N PRO A 358 -54.17 16.65 -1.11
CA PRO A 358 -54.37 17.24 -2.43
C PRO A 358 -54.05 18.74 -2.41
N ALA A 359 -53.40 19.22 -3.47
CA ALA A 359 -53.00 20.62 -3.61
C ALA A 359 -54.22 21.57 -3.76
N PRO A 360 -54.28 22.68 -3.00
CA PRO A 360 -55.19 23.79 -3.28
C PRO A 360 -54.71 24.63 -4.47
N PRO A 361 -55.61 25.33 -5.19
CA PRO A 361 -55.25 26.15 -6.34
C PRO A 361 -54.44 27.38 -5.93
N ALA A 362 -53.52 27.79 -6.82
CA ALA A 362 -52.56 28.87 -6.61
C ALA A 362 -53.23 30.25 -6.42
N PRO A 363 -52.84 31.02 -5.40
CA PRO A 363 -53.23 32.43 -5.27
C PRO A 363 -52.36 33.35 -6.15
N PRO A 364 -52.86 34.56 -6.51
CA PRO A 364 -52.17 35.49 -7.39
C PRO A 364 -50.95 36.15 -6.74
N VAL A 365 -49.97 36.47 -7.57
CA VAL A 365 -48.66 37.04 -7.23
C VAL A 365 -48.80 38.42 -6.56
N PRO A 366 -48.27 38.64 -5.34
CA PRO A 366 -48.19 39.97 -4.73
C PRO A 366 -47.01 40.80 -5.30
N PRO A 367 -47.11 42.14 -5.28
CA PRO A 367 -46.09 43.02 -5.84
C PRO A 367 -44.81 43.06 -4.97
N MET A 368 -43.70 43.33 -5.66
CA MET A 368 -42.32 43.34 -5.16
C MET A 368 -42.12 44.33 -4.00
N PRO A 369 -41.44 43.95 -2.89
CA PRO A 369 -41.10 44.87 -1.82
C PRO A 369 -39.93 45.80 -2.21
N PRO A 370 -39.87 47.04 -1.67
CA PRO A 370 -38.82 48.00 -1.97
C PRO A 370 -37.48 47.61 -1.32
N ALA A 371 -36.40 48.15 -1.88
CA ALA A 371 -35.02 47.90 -1.49
C ALA A 371 -34.75 48.22 0.00
N PRO A 372 -33.94 47.41 0.72
CA PRO A 372 -33.57 47.71 2.10
C PRO A 372 -32.52 48.83 2.18
N VAL A 373 -32.82 49.80 3.04
CA VAL A 373 -31.95 50.89 3.51
C VAL A 373 -30.86 50.29 4.44
N PRO A 374 -29.65 50.89 4.54
CA PRO A 374 -28.50 50.27 5.20
C PRO A 374 -28.71 50.11 6.71
N ILE A 375 -28.46 48.90 7.21
CA ILE A 375 -28.35 48.66 8.66
C ILE A 375 -26.99 49.17 9.11
N ALA A 376 -27.01 50.08 10.09
CA ALA A 376 -25.84 50.57 10.79
C ALA A 376 -25.05 49.40 11.39
N VAL A 377 -23.75 49.35 11.07
CA VAL A 377 -22.79 48.42 11.66
C VAL A 377 -22.64 48.80 13.12
N ALA A 378 -23.07 47.92 14.02
CA ALA A 378 -22.75 48.00 15.43
C ALA A 378 -21.24 47.85 15.60
N ASP A 379 -20.65 48.78 16.36
CA ASP A 379 -19.28 48.71 16.87
C ASP A 379 -19.03 47.35 17.53
N THR A 380 -18.28 46.50 16.83
CA THR A 380 -17.69 45.30 17.42
C THR A 380 -16.30 45.68 17.91
N LEU A 381 -16.08 45.49 19.21
CA LEU A 381 -14.77 45.58 19.83
C LEU A 381 -13.73 44.81 18.99
N PRO A 382 -12.52 45.34 18.76
CA PRO A 382 -11.53 44.66 17.94
C PRO A 382 -11.14 43.34 18.60
N VAL A 383 -11.52 42.22 17.98
CA VAL A 383 -10.92 40.92 18.29
C VAL A 383 -9.44 41.07 17.97
N LEU A 384 -8.60 41.11 19.00
CA LEU A 384 -7.14 41.17 18.85
C LEU A 384 -6.69 39.98 18.00
N ALA A 385 -6.32 40.26 16.75
CA ALA A 385 -5.76 39.25 15.87
C ALA A 385 -4.44 38.75 16.48
N PRO A 386 -4.23 37.44 16.69
CA PRO A 386 -3.00 36.92 17.30
C PRO A 386 -1.79 37.05 16.36
N TYR A 387 -2.03 37.22 15.06
CA TYR A 387 -1.01 37.42 14.05
C TYR A 387 -1.30 38.64 13.18
N SER A 388 -0.24 39.22 12.63
CA SER A 388 -0.28 40.22 11.56
C SER A 388 0.65 39.83 10.43
N LEU A 389 0.26 40.16 9.20
CA LEU A 389 1.09 40.04 8.02
C LEU A 389 1.71 41.40 7.72
N LEU A 390 3.04 41.49 7.73
CA LEU A 390 3.77 42.67 7.29
C LEU A 390 4.17 42.49 5.81
N VAL A 391 3.64 43.29 4.90
CA VAL A 391 4.03 43.30 3.47
C VAL A 391 4.53 44.69 3.12
N GLU A 392 5.82 44.82 2.81
CA GLU A 392 6.45 46.09 2.38
C GLU A 392 6.10 47.32 3.25
N GLY A 393 5.93 47.14 4.57
CA GLY A 393 5.62 48.22 5.51
C GLY A 393 4.13 48.32 5.89
N GLU A 394 3.23 47.68 5.14
CA GLU A 394 1.80 47.58 5.47
C GLU A 394 1.55 46.43 6.44
N VAL A 395 0.79 46.68 7.50
CA VAL A 395 0.45 45.68 8.54
C VAL A 395 -1.01 45.28 8.39
N VAL A 396 -1.24 44.02 8.03
CA VAL A 396 -2.59 43.45 7.90
C VAL A 396 -2.89 42.53 9.07
N PRO A 397 -3.92 42.80 9.90
CA PRO A 397 -4.32 41.91 10.98
C PRO A 397 -4.91 40.61 10.42
N LEU A 398 -4.49 39.47 10.97
CA LEU A 398 -4.97 38.13 10.57
C LEU A 398 -5.87 37.54 11.65
N ALA A 399 -7.11 38.03 11.73
CA ALA A 399 -8.15 37.49 12.60
C ALA A 399 -8.88 36.31 11.93
N GLY A 400 -9.38 35.35 12.71
CA GLY A 400 -10.21 34.27 12.18
C GLY A 400 -11.43 34.80 11.41
N GLY A 401 -11.63 34.35 10.18
CA GLY A 401 -12.66 34.81 9.26
C GLY A 401 -12.28 36.04 8.42
N ALA A 402 -11.09 36.63 8.64
CA ALA A 402 -10.66 37.79 7.87
C ALA A 402 -10.32 37.41 6.42
N HIS A 403 -10.81 38.19 5.46
CA HIS A 403 -10.37 38.12 4.07
C HIS A 403 -9.14 39.00 3.85
N LEU A 404 -8.12 38.41 3.25
CA LEU A 404 -6.92 39.10 2.82
C LEU A 404 -7.09 39.49 1.36
N ASP A 405 -7.04 40.78 1.05
CA ASP A 405 -6.92 41.28 -0.32
C ASP A 405 -5.82 42.34 -0.36
N LEU A 406 -4.66 41.98 -0.91
CA LEU A 406 -3.52 42.91 -0.98
C LEU A 406 -3.73 44.02 -2.01
N SER A 407 -4.71 43.89 -2.93
CA SER A 407 -5.02 44.97 -3.87
C SER A 407 -5.71 46.16 -3.19
N ALA A 408 -6.33 45.93 -2.04
CA ALA A 408 -6.98 46.96 -1.23
C ALA A 408 -5.99 47.81 -0.41
N LEU A 409 -4.71 47.44 -0.36
CA LEU A 409 -3.69 48.17 0.40
C LEU A 409 -3.09 49.31 -0.44
N PRO A 410 -3.32 50.59 -0.09
CA PRO A 410 -2.85 51.73 -0.88
C PRO A 410 -1.33 51.74 -1.05
N GLY A 411 -0.58 51.34 -0.01
CA GLY A 411 0.89 51.30 -0.02
C GLY A 411 1.52 50.34 -1.03
N LEU A 412 0.75 49.37 -1.56
CA LEU A 412 1.26 48.40 -2.53
C LEU A 412 1.13 48.85 -3.99
N GLY A 413 0.47 49.99 -4.26
CA GLY A 413 0.41 50.60 -5.59
C GLY A 413 -0.10 49.65 -6.70
N GLY A 414 -1.08 48.80 -6.38
CA GLY A 414 -1.64 47.82 -7.31
C GLY A 414 -0.84 46.52 -7.51
N ARG A 415 0.37 46.40 -6.95
CA ARG A 415 1.18 45.16 -7.02
C ARG A 415 0.56 43.98 -6.25
N GLY A 416 -0.38 44.27 -5.35
CA GLY A 416 -1.19 43.29 -4.64
C GLY A 416 -2.31 42.65 -5.48
N ALA A 417 -2.54 43.10 -6.72
CA ALA A 417 -3.60 42.60 -7.58
C ALA A 417 -3.58 41.08 -7.73
N GLY A 418 -4.71 40.45 -7.46
CA GLY A 418 -4.90 39.00 -7.55
C GLY A 418 -4.27 38.20 -6.41
N ILE A 419 -3.69 38.83 -5.37
CA ILE A 419 -3.24 38.15 -4.15
C ILE A 419 -4.34 38.25 -3.10
N VAL A 420 -5.15 37.20 -3.05
CA VAL A 420 -6.30 37.08 -2.16
C VAL A 420 -6.23 35.83 -1.31
N GLY A 421 -6.71 35.91 -0.07
CA GLY A 421 -6.73 34.81 0.88
C GLY A 421 -7.82 34.94 1.93
N GLU A 422 -7.94 33.92 2.77
CA GLU A 422 -8.91 33.89 3.87
C GLU A 422 -8.26 33.25 5.10
N VAL A 423 -8.40 33.90 6.25
CA VAL A 423 -7.90 33.38 7.51
C VAL A 423 -8.94 32.42 8.08
N THR A 424 -8.67 31.13 8.02
CA THR A 424 -9.53 30.07 8.55
C THR A 424 -9.07 29.63 9.94
N THR A 425 -10.02 29.31 10.83
CA THR A 425 -9.75 28.65 12.11
C THR A 425 -9.74 27.14 11.92
N HIS A 426 -8.88 26.43 12.65
CA HIS A 426 -8.86 24.97 12.60
C HIS A 426 -10.13 24.41 13.28
N PRO A 427 -10.93 23.55 12.61
CA PRO A 427 -12.24 23.13 13.12
C PRO A 427 -12.20 22.38 14.46
N ALA A 428 -11.09 21.70 14.77
CA ALA A 428 -10.91 20.96 16.03
C ALA A 428 -10.10 21.74 17.08
N ASP A 429 -9.49 22.87 16.71
CA ASP A 429 -8.71 23.71 17.62
C ASP A 429 -8.82 25.17 17.18
N PRO A 430 -9.80 25.93 17.72
CA PRO A 430 -10.02 27.32 17.35
C PRO A 430 -8.81 28.24 17.58
N THR A 431 -7.80 27.81 18.35
CA THR A 431 -6.57 28.58 18.60
C THR A 431 -5.58 28.52 17.44
N VAL A 432 -5.73 27.56 16.52
CA VAL A 432 -4.86 27.42 15.35
C VAL A 432 -5.49 28.13 14.16
N LEU A 433 -4.82 29.16 13.67
CA LEU A 433 -5.20 29.88 12.44
C LEU A 433 -4.41 29.38 11.23
N GLY A 434 -5.05 29.38 10.07
CA GLY A 434 -4.42 29.14 8.77
C GLY A 434 -4.85 30.17 7.74
N LEU A 435 -3.96 30.52 6.82
CA LEU A 435 -4.23 31.40 5.70
C LEU A 435 -4.45 30.57 4.43
N LYS A 436 -5.68 30.56 3.94
CA LYS A 436 -6.07 29.91 2.69
C LYS A 436 -5.65 30.76 1.50
N ASN A 437 -5.00 30.15 0.52
CA ASN A 437 -4.70 30.79 -0.75
C ASN A 437 -5.95 30.78 -1.65
N LEU A 438 -6.52 31.94 -1.92
CA LEU A 438 -7.64 32.11 -2.85
C LEU A 438 -7.19 32.71 -4.20
N SER A 439 -5.89 32.98 -4.37
CA SER A 439 -5.33 33.50 -5.61
C SER A 439 -5.23 32.43 -6.70
N GLY A 440 -5.15 32.85 -7.96
CA GLY A 440 -4.96 31.93 -9.09
C GLY A 440 -3.55 31.34 -9.24
N ARG A 441 -2.63 31.64 -8.32
CA ARG A 441 -1.21 31.22 -8.38
C ARG A 441 -0.73 30.63 -7.04
N PRO A 442 0.23 29.70 -7.05
CA PRO A 442 0.81 29.19 -5.80
C PRO A 442 1.62 30.27 -5.08
N TRP A 443 1.64 30.19 -3.75
CA TRP A 443 2.58 30.95 -2.91
C TRP A 443 3.70 30.03 -2.43
N ARG A 444 4.82 30.61 -2.00
CA ARG A 444 5.88 29.85 -1.32
C ARG A 444 6.03 30.36 0.10
N ALA A 445 5.87 29.50 1.09
CA ALA A 445 6.03 29.84 2.49
C ALA A 445 7.27 29.18 3.08
N VAL A 446 8.02 29.90 3.90
CA VAL A 446 9.17 29.39 4.67
C VAL A 446 8.86 29.62 6.14
N ALA A 447 8.75 28.54 6.90
CA ALA A 447 8.51 28.59 8.33
C ALA A 447 9.76 29.04 9.10
N ALA A 448 9.61 29.40 10.37
CA ALA A 448 10.71 29.86 11.23
C ALA A 448 11.82 28.80 11.41
N ASP A 449 11.51 27.52 11.24
CA ASP A 449 12.46 26.39 11.27
C ASP A 449 13.22 26.19 9.94
N GLY A 450 12.97 27.03 8.93
CA GLY A 450 13.58 26.95 7.60
C GLY A 450 12.85 26.01 6.63
N THR A 451 11.79 25.32 7.06
CA THR A 451 11.01 24.44 6.19
C THR A 451 10.26 25.25 5.14
N ALA A 452 10.53 24.97 3.86
CA ALA A 452 9.83 25.58 2.74
C ALA A 452 8.68 24.69 2.25
N GLN A 453 7.50 25.28 2.05
CA GLN A 453 6.36 24.62 1.43
C GLN A 453 5.73 25.51 0.36
N GLU A 454 5.26 24.88 -0.71
CA GLU A 454 4.42 25.53 -1.70
C GLU A 454 2.96 25.47 -1.23
N VAL A 455 2.24 26.57 -1.41
CA VAL A 455 0.82 26.72 -1.04
C VAL A 455 0.01 26.94 -2.32
N PRO A 456 -0.47 25.86 -2.99
CA PRO A 456 -1.31 25.97 -4.18
C PRO A 456 -2.61 26.73 -3.92
N PRO A 457 -3.31 27.19 -4.98
CA PRO A 457 -4.69 27.67 -4.86
C PRO A 457 -5.57 26.68 -4.09
N ASP A 458 -6.47 27.20 -3.26
CA ASP A 458 -7.35 26.47 -2.36
C ASP A 458 -6.67 25.65 -1.24
N ARG A 459 -5.39 25.90 -0.96
CA ARG A 459 -4.67 25.27 0.17
C ARG A 459 -4.40 26.23 1.31
N ASN A 460 -4.34 25.68 2.52
CA ASN A 460 -4.11 26.43 3.76
C ASN A 460 -2.64 26.36 4.16
N LEU A 461 -2.09 27.52 4.51
CA LEU A 461 -0.82 27.69 5.21
C LEU A 461 -1.13 27.86 6.70
N ARG A 462 -0.57 27.02 7.59
CA ARG A 462 -0.66 27.26 9.04
C ARG A 462 0.06 28.57 9.39
N LEU A 463 -0.60 29.47 10.10
CA LEU A 463 -0.01 30.71 10.58
C LEU A 463 0.88 30.44 11.80
N GLY A 464 2.09 30.96 11.76
CA GLY A 464 3.05 30.92 12.86
C GLY A 464 4.01 32.09 12.77
N ALA A 465 4.42 32.61 13.93
CA ALA A 465 5.36 33.71 14.02
C ALA A 465 6.67 33.39 13.28
N GLY A 466 7.20 34.35 12.53
CA GLY A 466 8.43 34.18 11.75
C GLY A 466 8.24 33.44 10.42
N THR A 467 7.01 33.12 10.03
CA THR A 467 6.74 32.56 8.69
C THR A 467 6.87 33.66 7.63
N ARG A 468 7.69 33.43 6.61
CA ARG A 468 7.81 34.31 5.43
C ARG A 468 7.03 33.74 4.26
N ILE A 469 6.22 34.55 3.61
CA ILE A 469 5.41 34.17 2.45
C ILE A 469 5.87 34.97 1.24
N ALA A 470 6.10 34.29 0.12
CA ALA A 470 6.31 34.89 -1.19
C ALA A 470 5.05 34.70 -2.04
N PHE A 471 4.40 35.81 -2.36
CA PHE A 471 3.17 35.88 -3.16
C PHE A 471 3.43 36.07 -4.67
N GLY A 472 4.66 35.78 -5.12
CA GLY A 472 5.18 36.14 -6.43
C GLY A 472 6.09 37.37 -6.34
N PRO A 473 5.67 38.55 -6.82
CA PRO A 473 6.49 39.77 -6.79
C PRO A 473 6.57 40.43 -5.40
N LEU A 474 5.71 40.02 -4.46
CA LEU A 474 5.65 40.55 -3.09
C LEU A 474 6.05 39.47 -2.09
N SER A 475 6.67 39.88 -0.98
CA SER A 475 6.93 39.02 0.17
C SER A 475 6.40 39.66 1.45
N GLY A 476 5.88 38.84 2.35
CA GLY A 476 5.45 39.29 3.67
C GLY A 476 5.89 38.36 4.78
N ASP A 477 6.02 38.92 5.98
CA ASP A 477 6.42 38.21 7.19
C ASP A 477 5.26 38.17 8.19
N ILE A 478 5.01 37.01 8.77
CA ILE A 478 4.00 36.82 9.82
C ILE A 478 4.62 37.17 11.17
N ARG A 479 4.03 38.15 11.86
CA ARG A 479 4.39 38.57 13.21
C ARG A 479 3.31 38.15 14.19
N GLN A 480 3.72 37.75 15.39
CA GLN A 480 2.80 37.55 16.50
C GLN A 480 2.53 38.89 17.15
N ASN A 481 1.26 39.24 17.32
CA ASN A 481 0.89 40.44 18.06
C ASN A 481 1.02 40.13 19.55
N GLN A 482 1.78 40.94 20.28
CA GLN A 482 1.89 40.80 21.73
C GLN A 482 0.52 41.14 22.33
N THR A 483 -0.11 40.17 22.99
CA THR A 483 -1.24 40.43 23.87
C THR A 483 -0.71 41.21 25.07
N ALA A 484 -1.12 42.47 25.22
CA ALA A 484 -0.95 43.21 26.47
C ALA A 484 -1.82 42.61 27.58
#